data_AF-A0A8J7Z2N3-F1
#
_entry.id   AF-A0A8J7Z2N3-F1
#
_cell.length_a   1.000
_cell.length_b   1.000
_cell.length_c   1.000
_cell.angle_alpha   90.00
_cell.angle_beta   90.00
_cell.angle_gamma   90.00
#
_symmetry.space_group_name_H-M   'P 1'
#
loop_
_entity.id
_entity.type
_entity.pdbx_description
1 polymer ?
#
loop_
_entity_poly.entity_id
_entity_poly.type
_entity_poly.pdbx_seq_one_letter_code
_entity_poly.pdbx_strand_id
1 'polypeptide(L)'
;MPRKSRKQTIPTVESILQDCYTLGLDDMMDLREALDVLIAEERQRLKTKPDEWEIKREEKMSRTGARGSRGNIELKMINDCGPYAYLRFRLGDTHHSFYLGKAKIG
;
A
#
# COMPACT_ATOMS: atom_id res chain seq x y z
N MET A 1 -32.18 -3.97 -17.26
CA MET A 1 -31.39 -2.92 -17.94
C MET A 1 -29.92 -3.32 -17.88
N PRO A 2 -29.17 -3.38 -18.99
CA PRO A 2 -27.74 -3.64 -18.95
C PRO A 2 -27.04 -2.43 -18.33
N ARG A 3 -26.38 -2.62 -17.18
CA ARG A 3 -25.53 -1.59 -16.57
C ARG A 3 -24.31 -1.39 -17.49
N LYS A 4 -24.18 -0.20 -18.10
CA LYS A 4 -22.97 0.19 -18.83
C LYS A 4 -21.77 0.01 -17.90
N SER A 5 -20.81 -0.83 -18.26
CA SER A 5 -19.57 -0.95 -17.50
C SER A 5 -18.85 0.39 -17.56
N ARG A 6 -18.67 1.05 -16.41
CA ARG A 6 -17.89 2.28 -16.32
C ARG A 6 -16.46 1.91 -16.73
N LYS A 7 -15.97 2.46 -17.85
CA LYS A 7 -14.56 2.27 -18.25
C LYS A 7 -13.72 2.86 -17.11
N GLN A 8 -12.95 2.01 -16.43
CA GLN A 8 -12.02 2.47 -15.40
C GLN A 8 -10.86 3.16 -16.11
N THR A 9 -10.89 4.50 -16.14
CA THR A 9 -9.74 5.29 -16.58
C THR A 9 -8.64 5.15 -15.52
N ILE A 10 -7.40 4.92 -15.93
CA ILE A 10 -6.26 4.92 -15.02
C ILE A 10 -6.14 6.34 -14.46
N PRO A 11 -6.21 6.53 -13.13
CA PRO A 11 -6.10 7.85 -12.54
C PRO A 11 -4.71 8.45 -12.80
N THR A 12 -4.66 9.74 -13.14
CA THR A 12 -3.40 10.49 -13.25
C THR A 12 -2.99 11.03 -11.89
N VAL A 13 -1.70 11.34 -11.70
CA VAL A 13 -1.20 11.97 -10.46
C VAL A 13 -1.98 13.25 -10.14
N GLU A 14 -2.27 14.07 -11.17
CA GLU A 14 -3.05 15.29 -11.02
C GLU A 14 -4.47 15.03 -10.49
N SER A 15 -5.17 14.04 -11.07
CA SER A 15 -6.52 13.68 -10.59
C SER A 15 -6.52 13.19 -9.14
N ILE A 16 -5.48 12.44 -8.74
CA ILE A 16 -5.34 11.99 -7.35
C ILE A 16 -5.09 13.18 -6.43
N LEU A 17 -4.21 14.11 -6.79
CA LEU A 17 -3.94 15.30 -5.98
C LEU A 17 -5.16 16.20 -5.82
N GLN A 18 -5.99 16.32 -6.87
CA GLN A 18 -7.27 17.03 -6.80
C GLN A 18 -8.21 16.38 -5.78
N ASP A 19 -8.33 15.05 -5.81
CA ASP A 19 -9.14 14.31 -4.84
C ASP A 19 -8.59 14.50 -3.41
N CYS A 20 -7.26 14.41 -3.23
CA CYS A 20 -6.59 14.61 -1.94
C CYS A 20 -6.83 16.00 -1.35
N TYR A 21 -6.94 17.05 -2.17
CA TYR A 21 -7.17 18.42 -1.71
C TYR A 21 -8.49 18.57 -0.94
N THR A 22 -9.44 17.66 -1.15
CA THR A 22 -10.75 17.67 -0.48
C THR A 22 -10.77 16.94 0.86
N LEU A 23 -9.67 16.28 1.25
CA LEU A 23 -9.60 15.45 2.44
C LEU A 23 -9.36 16.26 3.73
N GLY A 24 -9.78 15.71 4.86
CA GLY A 24 -9.39 16.20 6.18
C GLY A 24 -7.93 15.87 6.51
N LEU A 25 -7.36 16.54 7.52
CA LEU A 25 -5.96 16.33 7.93
C LEU A 25 -5.68 14.86 8.32
N ASP A 26 -6.58 14.22 9.06
CA ASP A 26 -6.40 12.83 9.50
C ASP A 26 -6.38 11.87 8.29
N ASP A 27 -7.30 12.04 7.34
CA ASP A 27 -7.34 11.26 6.10
C ASP A 27 -6.08 11.49 5.24
N MET A 28 -5.57 12.73 5.20
CA MET A 28 -4.30 13.04 4.52
C MET A 28 -3.10 12.35 5.20
N MET A 29 -3.11 12.23 6.53
CA MET A 29 -2.07 11.51 7.27
C MET A 29 -2.12 10.01 7.01
N ASP A 30 -3.32 9.42 7.01
CA ASP A 30 -3.53 8.02 6.64
C ASP A 30 -3.05 7.75 5.21
N LEU A 31 -3.41 8.63 4.27
CA LEU A 31 -3.01 8.51 2.88
C LEU A 31 -1.50 8.61 2.69
N ARG A 32 -0.85 9.55 3.40
CA ARG A 32 0.61 9.67 3.39
C ARG A 32 1.25 8.35 3.84
N GLU A 33 0.75 7.78 4.94
CA GLU A 33 1.27 6.51 5.46
C GLU A 33 1.06 5.36 4.48
N ALA A 34 -0.12 5.30 3.88
CA ALA A 34 -0.45 4.32 2.85
C ALA A 34 0.52 4.40 1.66
N LEU A 35 0.80 5.62 1.18
CA LEU A 35 1.72 5.87 0.07
C LEU A 35 3.17 5.50 0.44
N ASP A 36 3.62 5.82 1.65
CA ASP A 36 4.97 5.46 2.13
C ASP A 36 5.17 3.92 2.11
N VAL A 37 4.16 3.15 2.52
CA VAL A 37 4.19 1.67 2.47
C VAL A 37 4.20 1.16 1.02
N LEU A 38 3.37 1.72 0.14
CA LEU A 38 3.33 1.33 -1.28
C LEU A 38 4.67 1.61 -1.98
N ILE A 39 5.28 2.76 -1.70
CA ILE A 39 6.59 3.13 -2.26
C ILE A 39 7.67 2.18 -1.74
N ALA A 40 7.65 1.82 -0.46
CA ALA A 40 8.62 0.89 0.11
C ALA A 40 8.53 -0.50 -0.56
N GLU A 41 7.33 -1.04 -0.71
CA GLU A 41 7.08 -2.31 -1.40
C GLU A 41 7.56 -2.26 -2.86
N GLU A 42 7.23 -1.22 -3.61
CA GLU A 42 7.62 -1.12 -5.02
C GLU A 42 9.15 -0.97 -5.17
N ARG A 43 9.80 -0.22 -4.27
CA ARG A 43 11.26 -0.16 -4.21
C ARG A 43 11.88 -1.52 -3.96
N GLN A 44 11.30 -2.34 -3.08
CA GLN A 44 11.78 -3.69 -2.84
C GLN A 44 11.63 -4.57 -4.08
N ARG A 45 10.50 -4.48 -4.80
CA ARG A 45 10.28 -5.22 -6.04
C ARG A 45 11.29 -4.88 -7.15
N LEU A 46 11.67 -3.61 -7.24
CA LEU A 46 12.63 -3.14 -8.25
C LEU A 46 14.09 -3.51 -7.94
N LYS A 47 14.41 -3.90 -6.70
CA LYS A 47 15.78 -4.34 -6.35
C LYS A 47 16.03 -5.75 -6.87
N THR A 48 16.83 -5.88 -7.92
CA THR A 48 17.20 -7.18 -8.49
C THR A 48 18.26 -7.94 -7.67
N LYS A 49 18.96 -7.29 -6.74
CA LYS A 49 19.74 -7.92 -5.65
C LYS A 49 19.83 -6.94 -4.49
N PRO A 50 19.51 -7.33 -3.24
CA PRO A 50 19.65 -6.43 -2.11
C PRO A 50 21.14 -6.24 -1.81
N ASP A 51 21.58 -4.99 -1.80
CA ASP A 51 22.94 -4.62 -1.43
C ASP A 51 23.08 -4.71 0.10
N GLU A 52 24.24 -5.14 0.62
CA GLU A 52 24.40 -5.48 2.05
C GLU A 52 24.11 -4.30 2.99
N TRP A 53 24.35 -3.07 2.53
CA TRP A 53 24.03 -1.85 3.28
C TRP A 53 22.51 -1.67 3.46
N GLU A 54 21.73 -2.14 2.50
CA GLU A 54 20.29 -2.01 2.47
C GLU A 54 19.62 -3.13 3.25
N ILE A 55 20.18 -4.34 3.22
CA ILE A 55 19.84 -5.42 4.15
C ILE A 55 20.08 -4.96 5.58
N LYS A 56 21.24 -4.34 5.89
CA LYS A 56 21.50 -3.78 7.23
C LYS A 56 20.54 -2.65 7.60
N ARG A 57 20.07 -1.84 6.65
CA ARG A 57 19.07 -0.80 6.90
C ARG A 57 17.68 -1.39 7.16
N GLU A 58 17.26 -2.36 6.35
CA GLU A 58 16.00 -3.10 6.52
C GLU A 58 16.02 -3.95 7.79
N GLU A 59 17.14 -4.61 8.12
CA GLU A 59 17.35 -5.30 9.40
C GLU A 59 17.35 -4.33 10.57
N LYS A 60 17.92 -3.13 10.44
CA LYS A 60 17.82 -2.11 11.47
C LYS A 60 16.39 -1.59 11.60
N MET A 61 15.64 -1.49 10.50
CA MET A 61 14.21 -1.14 10.52
C MET A 61 13.31 -2.28 11.03
N SER A 62 13.71 -3.55 10.87
CA SER A 62 12.94 -4.72 11.29
C SER A 62 13.27 -5.18 12.72
N ARG A 63 14.53 -5.04 13.16
CA ARG A 63 15.01 -5.40 14.52
C ARG A 63 14.78 -4.31 15.55
N THR A 64 14.66 -3.06 15.11
CA THR A 64 14.10 -2.03 15.96
C THR A 64 12.59 -2.13 15.80
N GLY A 65 11.89 -2.72 16.77
CA GLY A 65 10.46 -2.47 17.00
C GLY A 65 10.15 -0.99 17.33
N ALA A 66 10.92 -0.06 16.78
CA ALA A 66 10.78 1.37 16.95
C ALA A 66 10.00 1.92 15.76
N ARG A 67 8.70 2.15 15.96
CA ARG A 67 7.92 3.14 15.19
C ARG A 67 7.97 3.06 13.64
N GLY A 68 8.44 1.96 13.04
CA GLY A 68 9.02 2.01 11.69
C GLY A 68 8.56 0.93 10.69
N SER A 69 8.09 -0.25 11.10
CA SER A 69 7.42 -1.17 10.17
C SER A 69 5.94 -0.83 10.09
N ARG A 70 5.62 0.27 9.42
CA ARG A 70 4.27 0.86 9.48
C ARG A 70 3.22 0.01 8.77
N GLY A 71 3.56 -0.77 7.76
CA GLY A 71 2.62 -1.63 7.05
C GLY A 71 3.24 -2.55 6.00
N ASN A 72 2.42 -3.41 5.38
CA ASN A 72 2.78 -4.32 4.30
C ASN A 72 1.61 -4.55 3.32
N ILE A 73 1.90 -5.28 2.24
CA ILE A 73 0.87 -5.83 1.36
C ILE A 73 0.59 -7.28 1.77
N GLU A 74 -0.62 -7.54 2.27
CA GLU A 74 -1.08 -8.88 2.60
C GLU A 74 -1.89 -9.47 1.44
N LEU A 75 -1.56 -10.70 1.04
CA LEU A 75 -2.35 -11.47 0.08
C LEU A 75 -3.30 -12.41 0.80
N LYS A 76 -4.60 -12.29 0.53
CA LYS A 76 -5.65 -13.07 1.17
C LYS A 76 -6.52 -13.82 0.18
N MET A 77 -6.83 -15.08 0.47
CA MET A 77 -7.88 -15.86 -0.21
C MET A 77 -9.19 -15.73 0.56
N ILE A 78 -10.31 -15.57 -0.14
CA ILE A 78 -11.64 -15.47 0.47
C ILE A 78 -12.57 -16.44 -0.28
N ASN A 79 -13.12 -17.44 0.41
CA ASN A 79 -13.97 -18.48 -0.17
C ASN A 79 -13.35 -19.12 -1.43
N ASP A 80 -12.07 -19.52 -1.34
CA ASP A 80 -11.26 -20.07 -2.42
C ASP A 80 -11.10 -19.17 -3.67
N CYS A 81 -11.56 -17.92 -3.58
CA CYS A 81 -11.35 -16.89 -4.59
C CYS A 81 -10.20 -15.97 -4.16
N GLY A 82 -9.25 -15.71 -5.06
CA GLY A 82 -8.10 -14.84 -4.80
C GLY A 82 -6.89 -15.19 -5.66
N PRO A 83 -5.67 -14.73 -5.30
CA PRO A 83 -5.38 -13.89 -4.13
C PRO A 83 -5.82 -12.43 -4.28
N TYR A 84 -6.29 -11.83 -3.19
CA TYR A 84 -6.64 -10.42 -3.07
C TYR A 84 -5.56 -9.67 -2.31
N ALA A 85 -5.13 -8.52 -2.82
CA ALA A 85 -4.13 -7.69 -2.16
C ALA A 85 -4.80 -6.68 -1.22
N TYR A 86 -4.27 -6.59 0.00
CA TYR A 86 -4.68 -5.61 1.00
C TYR A 86 -3.45 -4.84 1.50
N LEU A 87 -3.52 -3.52 1.48
CA LEU A 87 -2.57 -2.67 2.18
C LEU A 87 -2.96 -2.63 3.65
N ARG A 88 -2.04 -3.03 4.54
CA ARG A 88 -2.28 -3.01 5.99
C ARG A 88 -1.22 -2.21 6.67
N PHE A 89 -1.62 -1.27 7.51
CA PHE A 89 -0.69 -0.47 8.30
C PHE A 89 -1.32 -0.06 9.63
N ARG A 90 -0.48 0.33 10.59
CA ARG A 90 -0.94 0.88 11.88
C ARG A 90 -0.52 2.33 12.00
N LEU A 91 -1.48 3.22 12.24
CA LEU A 91 -1.23 4.62 12.56
C LEU A 91 -1.75 4.90 13.98
N GLY A 92 -0.83 5.22 14.90
CA GLY A 92 -1.17 5.33 16.32
C GLY A 92 -1.72 4.01 16.88
N ASP A 93 -2.94 4.04 17.40
CA ASP A 93 -3.63 2.85 17.92
C ASP A 93 -4.58 2.20 16.89
N THR A 94 -4.74 2.82 15.72
CA THR A 94 -5.68 2.37 14.69
C THR A 94 -4.99 1.45 13.68
N HIS A 95 -5.64 0.33 13.38
CA HIS A 95 -5.19 -0.60 12.34
C HIS A 95 -6.02 -0.41 11.07
N HIS A 96 -5.35 -0.01 9.99
CA HIS A 96 -5.97 0.27 8.69
C HIS A 96 -5.80 -0.92 7.75
N SER A 97 -6.80 -1.15 6.91
CA SER A 97 -6.77 -2.21 5.90
C SER A 97 -7.54 -1.76 4.66
N PHE A 98 -6.81 -1.53 3.56
CA PHE A 98 -7.37 -1.08 2.30
C PHE A 98 -7.26 -2.18 1.24
N TYR A 99 -8.38 -2.50 0.60
CA TYR A 99 -8.41 -3.45 -0.51
C TYR A 99 -7.82 -2.81 -1.78
N LEU A 100 -6.79 -3.45 -2.34
CA LEU A 100 -6.09 -2.96 -3.54
C LEU A 100 -6.53 -3.65 -4.84
N GLY A 101 -7.38 -4.68 -4.74
CA GLY A 101 -7.83 -5.45 -5.90
C GLY A 101 -7.37 -6.90 -5.87
N LYS A 102 -7.72 -7.63 -6.93
CA LYS A 102 -7.18 -8.97 -7.19
C LYS A 102 -5.70 -8.83 -7.50
N ALA A 103 -4.86 -9.58 -6.80
CA ALA A 103 -3.43 -9.57 -7.05
C ALA A 103 -3.18 -10.02 -8.50
N LYS A 104 -2.37 -9.25 -9.22
CA LYS A 104 -1.89 -9.65 -10.53
C LYS A 104 -0.84 -10.73 -10.27
N ILE A 105 -1.20 -11.98 -10.55
CA ILE A 105 -0.22 -13.06 -10.66
C ILE A 105 0.61 -12.70 -11.89
N GLY A 106 1.86 -12.32 -11.65
CA GLY A 106 2.86 -12.09 -12.70
C GLY A 106 3.29 -13.40 -13.34
#